data_AF-A0A7V6XQ05-F1
#
_entry.id   AF-A0A7V6XQ05-F1
#
_cell.length_a   1.000
_cell.length_b   1.000
_cell.length_c   1.000
_cell.angle_alpha   90.00
_cell.angle_beta   90.00
_cell.angle_gamma   90.00
#
_symmetry.space_group_name_H-M   'P 1'
#
loop_
_entity.id
_entity.type
_entity.pdbx_description
1 polymer ?
#
loop_
_entity_poly.entity_id
_entity_poly.type
_entity_poly.pdbx_seq_one_letter_code
_entity_poly.pdbx_strand_id
1 'polypeptide(L)' 'MRQAIKRALQKISADNRIISNHPVSGGDINEAYYVETSEEKYFIKLNRNMDRDFFEFEASGLKAIEKTNTIRVPHV' A
#
# COMPACT_ATOMS: atom_id res chain seq x y z
N MET A 1 -7.38 5.58 10.74
CA MET A 1 -6.63 5.97 9.52
C MET A 1 -5.13 6.10 9.76
N ARG A 2 -4.61 7.20 10.33
CA ARG A 2 -3.16 7.39 10.61
C ARG A 2 -2.52 6.24 11.39
N GLN A 3 -3.23 5.67 12.36
CA GLN A 3 -2.73 4.54 13.15
C GLN A 3 -2.63 3.23 12.34
N ALA A 4 -3.53 3.00 11.38
CA ALA A 4 -3.49 1.81 10.52
C ALA A 4 -2.31 1.87 9.54
N ILE A 5 -2.11 3.03 8.90
CA ILE A 5 -0.96 3.30 8.03
C ILE A 5 0.36 3.13 8.81
N LYS A 6 0.46 3.71 10.01
CA LYS A 6 1.66 3.55 10.84
C LYS A 6 1.94 2.08 11.18
N ARG A 7 0.91 1.31 11.55
CA ARG A 7 1.06 -0.12 11.85
C ARG A 7 1.49 -0.94 10.62
N ALA A 8 0.98 -0.60 9.44
CA ALA A 8 1.38 -1.27 8.20
C ALA A 8 2.87 -1.01 7.89
N LEU A 9 3.30 0.25 7.98
CA LEU A 9 4.69 0.64 7.71
C LEU A 9 5.69 0.06 8.74
N GLN A 10 5.31 -0.02 10.01
CA GLN A 10 6.13 -0.64 11.05
C GLN A 10 6.40 -2.13 10.81
N LYS A 11 5.56 -2.82 10.03
CA LYS A 11 5.81 -4.22 9.64
C LYS A 11 6.83 -4.34 8.50
N ILE A 12 7.04 -3.27 7.74
CA ILE A 12 8.01 -3.22 6.63
C ILE A 12 9.37 -2.80 7.16
N SER A 13 9.43 -1.70 7.92
CA SER A 13 10.64 -1.24 8.62
C SER A 13 10.25 -0.58 9.94
N ALA A 14 10.94 -0.95 11.02
CA ALA A 14 10.72 -0.40 12.35
C ALA A 14 11.13 1.08 12.44
N ASP A 15 12.10 1.50 11.62
CA ASP A 15 12.67 2.85 11.62
C ASP A 15 12.01 3.78 10.60
N ASN A 16 10.95 3.31 9.93
CA ASN A 16 10.26 4.11 8.91
C ASN A 16 9.44 5.26 9.53
N ARG A 17 10.11 6.39 9.72
CA ARG A 17 9.50 7.62 10.20
C ARG A 17 8.70 8.25 9.07
N ILE A 18 7.39 8.36 9.27
CA ILE A 18 6.50 9.06 8.33
C ILE A 18 6.87 10.55 8.29
N ILE A 19 7.26 11.04 7.11
CA ILE A 19 7.53 12.45 6.83
C ILE A 19 6.22 13.15 6.42
N SER A 20 5.48 12.55 5.49
CA SER A 20 4.21 13.09 5.01
C SER A 20 3.20 11.98 4.72
N ASN A 21 1.91 12.28 4.91
CA ASN A 21 0.81 11.42 4.51
C ASN A 21 -0.31 12.30 3.98
N HIS A 22 -0.77 12.03 2.77
CA HIS A 22 -1.92 12.72 2.21
C HIS A 22 -2.79 11.76 1.39
N PRO A 23 -4.12 11.93 1.44
CA PRO A 23 -5.00 11.18 0.57
C PRO A 23 -4.70 11.54 -0.88
N VAL A 24 -4.82 10.57 -1.76
CA VAL A 24 -4.77 10.78 -3.21
C VAL A 24 -6.10 10.38 -3.81
N SER A 25 -6.46 11.01 -4.93
CA SER A 25 -7.66 10.63 -5.68
C SER A 25 -7.50 9.20 -6.19
N GLY A 26 -8.53 8.37 -6.01
CA GLY A 26 -8.51 7.00 -6.51
C GLY A 26 -9.35 6.03 -5.69
N GLY A 27 -10.66 6.01 -5.93
CA GLY A 27 -11.52 4.85 -5.68
C GLY A 27 -12.84 5.16 -4.95
N ASP A 28 -13.95 4.64 -5.49
CA ASP A 28 -15.24 4.55 -4.77
C ASP A 28 -15.19 3.49 -3.66
N ILE A 29 -14.32 2.49 -3.80
CA ILE A 29 -14.26 1.29 -2.94
C ILE A 29 -13.18 1.42 -1.85
N ASN A 30 -12.00 1.95 -2.17
CA ASN A 30 -10.84 2.00 -1.25
C ASN A 30 -10.41 3.44 -0.98
N GLU A 31 -10.02 3.74 0.26
CA GLU A 31 -9.27 4.95 0.59
C GLU A 31 -7.82 4.77 0.08
N ALA A 32 -7.28 5.76 -0.64
CA ALA A 32 -5.92 5.72 -1.18
C ALA A 32 -5.04 6.83 -0.59
N TYR A 33 -3.81 6.49 -0.23
CA TYR A 33 -2.85 7.42 0.36
C TYR A 33 -1.49 7.34 -0.32
N TYR A 34 -0.88 8.51 -0.50
CA TYR A 34 0.56 8.62 -0.70
C TYR A 34 1.21 8.89 0.66
N VAL A 35 2.22 8.08 0.99
CA VAL A 35 2.96 8.20 2.24
C VAL A 35 4.45 8.24 1.96
N GLU A 36 5.08 9.32 2.40
CA GLU A 36 6.53 9.49 2.33
C GLU A 36 7.12 9.17 3.69
N THR A 37 8.14 8.31 3.70
CA THR A 37 8.90 7.95 4.89
C THR A 37 10.34 8.42 4.76
N SER A 38 11.14 8.22 5.81
CA SER A 38 12.57 8.50 5.79
C SER A 38 13.37 7.61 4.83
N GLU A 39 12.85 6.45 4.47
CA GLU A 39 13.53 5.50 3.60
C GLU A 39 12.95 5.53 2.18
N GLU A 40 11.63 5.38 2.08
CA GLU A 40 10.93 5.03 0.83
C GLU A 40 9.58 5.77 0.71
N LYS A 41 8.99 5.70 -0.48
CA LYS A 41 7.66 6.25 -0.78
C LYS A 41 6.68 5.12 -1.03
N TYR A 42 5.52 5.19 -0.40
CA TYR A 42 4.52 4.13 -0.45
C TYR A 42 3.20 4.65 -0.99
N PHE A 43 2.54 3.81 -1.79
CA PHE A 43 1.12 3.93 -2.10
C PHE A 43 0.36 2.93 -1.25
N ILE A 44 -0.60 3.40 -0.46
CA ILE A 44 -1.36 2.56 0.47
C ILE A 44 -2.84 2.58 0.11
N LYS A 45 -3.38 1.39 -0.16
CA LYS A 45 -4.83 1.15 -0.21
C LYS A 45 -5.33 0.74 1.16
N LEU A 46 -6.44 1.33 1.59
CA LEU A 46 -7.09 1.02 2.84
C LEU A 46 -8.59 0.80 2.61
N ASN A 47 -9.10 -0.32 3.08
CA ASN A 47 -10.51 -0.60 3.16
C ASN A 47 -10.85 -1.10 4.56
N ARG A 48 -11.84 -0.49 5.21
CA ARG A 48 -12.23 -0.87 6.59
C ARG A 48 -13.37 -1.88 6.64
N ASN A 49 -14.05 -2.10 5.54
CA ASN A 49 -15.25 -2.92 5.45
C ASN A 49 -15.02 -4.24 4.71
N MET A 50 -13.78 -4.53 4.32
CA MET A 50 -13.41 -5.73 3.58
C MET A 50 -12.56 -6.66 4.44
N ASP A 51 -12.76 -7.96 4.20
CA ASP A 51 -11.93 -9.01 4.78
C ASP A 51 -10.48 -8.89 4.30
N ARG A 52 -9.56 -9.42 5.12
CA ARG A 52 -8.12 -9.34 4.88
C ARG A 52 -7.72 -9.90 3.52
N ASP A 53 -8.37 -10.98 3.11
CA ASP A 53 -8.11 -11.73 1.89
C ASP A 53 -8.33 -10.88 0.62
N PHE A 54 -9.10 -9.80 0.72
CA PHE A 54 -9.38 -8.89 -0.40
C PHE A 54 -8.10 -8.32 -1.03
N PHE A 55 -7.12 -7.92 -0.21
CA PHE A 55 -5.85 -7.41 -0.71
C PHE A 55 -4.85 -8.53 -1.06
N GLU A 56 -5.06 -9.76 -0.58
CA GLU A 56 -4.20 -10.90 -0.91
C GLU A 56 -4.37 -11.32 -2.38
N PHE A 57 -5.59 -11.26 -2.91
CA PHE A 57 -5.85 -11.48 -4.34
C PHE A 57 -5.19 -10.43 -5.21
N GLU A 58 -5.28 -9.15 -4.84
CA GLU A 58 -4.62 -8.07 -5.57
C GLU A 58 -3.09 -8.24 -5.56
N ALA A 59 -2.50 -8.51 -4.39
CA ALA A 59 -1.06 -8.73 -4.28
C ALA A 59 -0.59 -9.94 -5.10
N SER A 60 -1.38 -11.01 -5.13
CA SER A 60 -1.10 -12.21 -5.95
C SER A 60 -1.14 -11.90 -7.45
N GLY A 61 -2.11 -11.11 -7.91
CA GLY A 61 -2.21 -10.66 -9.30
C GLY A 61 -1.02 -9.80 -9.73
N LEU A 62 -0.62 -8.83 -8.90
CA LEU A 62 0.55 -7.99 -9.16
C LEU A 62 1.83 -8.81 -9.25
N LYS A 63 2.05 -9.76 -8.33
CA LYS A 63 3.19 -10.70 -8.37
C LYS A 63 3.17 -11.59 -9.61
N ALA A 64 1.99 -12.03 -10.06
CA ALA A 64 1.87 -12.82 -11.28
C ALA A 64 2.27 -12.00 -12.52
N ILE A 65 1.85 -10.73 -12.60
CA ILE A 65 2.24 -9.81 -13.67
C ILE A 65 3.74 -9.52 -13.62
N GLU A 66 4.29 -9.24 -12.43
CA GLU A 66 5.71 -8.94 -12.23
C GLU A 66 6.61 -10.07 -12.74
N LYS A 67 6.23 -11.33 -12.46
CA LYS A 67 6.92 -12.53 -12.95
C LYS A 67 6.98 -12.65 -14.46
N THR A 68 6.05 -12.03 -15.20
CA THR A 68 6.10 -12.05 -16.67
C THR A 68 7.22 -11.17 -17.23
N ASN A 69 7.71 -10.20 -16.46
CA ASN A 69 8.71 -9.21 -16.89
C ASN A 69 8.36 -8.52 -18.22
N THR A 70 7.06 -8.33 -18.49
CA THR A 70 6.56 -7.74 -19.74
C THR A 70 6.26 -6.25 -19.61
N ILE A 71 5.73 -5.83 -18.46
CA ILE A 71 5.34 -4.44 -18.18
C ILE A 71 5.77 -4.05 -16.77
N ARG A 72 5.93 -2.74 -16.55
CA ARG A 72 6.13 -2.21 -15.20
C ARG A 72 4.85 -2.38 -14.38
N VAL A 73 4.99 -2.88 -13.17
CA VAL A 73 3.91 -3.15 -12.23
C VAL A 73 4.36 -2.75 -10.81
N PRO A 74 3.45 -2.34 -9.92
CA PRO A 74 3.78 -2.11 -8.51
C PRO A 74 4.32 -3.37 -7.82
N HIS A 75 5.37 -3.20 -7.03
CA HIS A 75 5.94 -4.23 -6.16
C HIS A 75 5.22 -4.22 -4.79
N VAL A 76 4.91 -5.40 -4.24
CA VAL A 76 4.06 -5.59 -3.05
C VAL A 76 4.50 -6.70 -2.09
#